data_AF-A0A1F3Y4L2-F1
#
_entry.id   AF-A0A1F3Y4L2-F1
#
_cell.length_a   1.000
_cell.length_b   1.000
_cell.length_c   1.000
_cell.angle_alpha   90.00
_cell.angle_beta   90.00
_cell.angle_gamma   90.00
#
_symmetry.space_group_name_H-M   'P 1'
#
loop_
_entity.id
_entity.type
_entity.pdbx_description
1 polymer ?
#
loop_
_entity_poly.entity_id
_entity_poly.type
_entity_poly.pdbx_seq_one_letter_code
_entity_poly.pdbx_strand_id
1 'polypeptide(L)'
;MMLFRTLPLAFLLTIVTLHAEVRSGRADVLPGIDVLKERHFDVLAGKRVGLITNHTGRTRGGVSDIDVLFSEKSFSLVALFSPEHGIRGTADETVDNGKDEKTGLPIYSLYGKTLKPTPEMLQGIDILVFDIQDIGTRFYTYIGTMALAMRAAKENGKKFVVLDRPNPIGGEKVEGAIPTTDFCAGITCIFPIATRHGMTIGELARMFNDHFGIGCELEVVPMQRWTRNLLFDQTGLPWANPSPNMKTLNGAIFYPGLGVAETTSLSVGRGTSRPFEIYGAPYINSAKLLDNLAKRNIPGIRFEAISFIPTALYHPYKDQLCHGVAASITDRDQLDSVLAGLNLIQAFYETHPRQFTATSGFKVEVGDRDIWNLLTSRKLTPEQIVLRWQNNLDNFKRIRAKYLLY
;
A
#
# COMPACT_ATOMS: atom_id res chain seq x y z
N MET A 1 13.51 86.19 -9.95
CA MET A 1 14.35 85.36 -9.06
C MET A 1 13.65 84.03 -8.87
N MET A 2 14.39 82.94 -9.06
CA MET A 2 13.93 81.54 -9.14
C MET A 2 12.86 81.15 -8.11
N LEU A 3 11.92 80.30 -8.54
CA LEU A 3 11.41 79.19 -7.72
C LEU A 3 10.72 78.16 -8.64
N PHE A 4 11.51 77.17 -9.05
CA PHE A 4 11.02 75.91 -9.61
C PHE A 4 10.19 75.20 -8.53
N ARG A 5 8.93 74.89 -8.82
CA ARG A 5 8.14 73.90 -8.07
C ARG A 5 8.01 72.64 -8.91
N THR A 6 8.78 71.64 -8.52
CA THR A 6 8.68 70.25 -8.98
C THR A 6 7.36 69.63 -8.49
N LEU A 7 6.52 69.15 -9.40
CA LEU A 7 5.46 68.18 -9.07
C LEU A 7 6.08 66.79 -8.96
N PRO A 8 5.76 65.97 -7.94
CA PRO A 8 6.09 64.56 -7.97
C PRO A 8 5.05 63.81 -8.82
N LEU A 9 5.54 63.10 -9.83
CA LEU A 9 4.78 62.16 -10.64
C LEU A 9 4.50 60.92 -9.78
N ALA A 10 3.27 60.75 -9.29
CA ALA A 10 2.85 59.55 -8.58
C ALA A 10 2.66 58.40 -9.58
N PHE A 11 3.65 57.52 -9.68
CA PHE A 11 3.52 56.23 -10.37
C PHE A 11 2.66 55.30 -9.50
N LEU A 12 1.39 55.13 -9.85
CA LEU A 12 0.56 54.05 -9.30
C LEU A 12 1.01 52.73 -9.95
N LEU A 13 1.83 51.96 -9.23
CA LEU A 13 2.14 50.58 -9.60
C LEU A 13 0.94 49.72 -9.18
N THR A 14 0.02 49.45 -10.12
CA THR A 14 -1.04 48.46 -9.91
C THR A 14 -0.40 47.07 -10.00
N ILE A 15 -0.02 46.51 -8.85
CA ILE A 15 0.36 45.10 -8.75
C ILE A 15 -0.91 44.28 -9.00
N VAL A 16 -1.09 43.82 -10.24
CA VAL A 16 -2.07 42.79 -10.55
C VAL A 16 -1.48 41.47 -10.05
N THR A 17 -1.77 41.10 -8.81
CA THR A 17 -1.57 39.73 -8.35
C THR A 17 -2.54 38.84 -9.12
N LEU A 18 -2.06 38.19 -10.19
CA LEU A 18 -2.72 37.02 -10.76
C LEU A 18 -2.75 35.95 -9.66
N HIS A 19 -3.83 35.89 -8.91
CA HIS A 19 -4.16 34.68 -8.16
C HIS A 19 -4.57 33.66 -9.21
N ALA A 20 -3.63 32.81 -9.61
CA ALA A 20 -3.98 31.56 -10.23
C ALA A 20 -4.81 30.80 -9.20
N GLU A 21 -6.14 30.82 -9.37
CA GLU A 21 -7.00 29.83 -8.74
C GLU A 21 -6.50 28.48 -9.23
N VAL A 22 -5.70 27.80 -8.40
CA VAL A 22 -5.46 26.37 -8.55
C VAL A 22 -6.80 25.72 -8.30
N ARG A 23 -7.61 25.59 -9.35
CA ARG A 23 -8.67 24.59 -9.37
C ARG A 23 -7.94 23.26 -9.20
N SER A 24 -7.92 22.72 -7.98
CA SER A 24 -7.44 21.37 -7.72
C SER A 24 -8.45 20.38 -8.32
N GLY A 25 -8.51 20.33 -9.65
CA GLY A 25 -9.16 19.24 -10.34
C GLY A 25 -8.44 17.97 -9.95
N ARG A 26 -9.18 16.94 -9.52
CA ARG A 26 -8.62 15.60 -9.38
C ARG A 26 -7.96 15.26 -10.73
N ALA A 27 -6.75 14.74 -10.70
CA ALA A 27 -6.11 14.19 -11.88
C ALA A 27 -7.07 13.13 -12.44
N ASP A 28 -7.45 13.21 -13.71
CA ASP A 28 -8.37 12.24 -14.32
C ASP A 28 -7.58 11.00 -14.77
N VAL A 29 -7.07 10.26 -13.79
CA VAL A 29 -6.15 9.12 -14.01
C VAL A 29 -6.89 7.99 -14.74
N LEU A 30 -6.21 7.41 -15.73
CA LEU A 30 -6.66 6.18 -16.39
C LEU A 30 -5.79 5.02 -15.90
N PRO A 31 -6.34 4.08 -15.09
CA PRO A 31 -5.60 2.90 -14.66
C PRO A 31 -5.35 1.97 -15.86
N GLY A 32 -4.45 0.99 -15.70
CA GLY A 32 -4.03 0.11 -16.78
C GLY A 32 -5.18 -0.58 -17.52
N ILE A 33 -6.29 -0.90 -16.84
CA ILE A 33 -7.50 -1.47 -17.49
C ILE A 33 -8.19 -0.50 -18.47
N ASP A 34 -8.26 0.80 -18.15
CA ASP A 34 -8.82 1.81 -19.05
C ASP A 34 -7.88 2.03 -20.25
N VAL A 35 -6.56 2.08 -20.01
CA VAL A 35 -5.55 2.21 -21.08
C VAL A 35 -5.54 0.97 -21.99
N LEU A 36 -5.68 -0.23 -21.42
CA LEU A 36 -5.77 -1.47 -22.20
C LEU A 36 -7.04 -1.48 -23.08
N LYS A 37 -8.16 -0.96 -22.54
CA LYS A 37 -9.40 -0.79 -23.31
C LYS A 37 -9.24 0.20 -24.46
N GLU A 38 -8.55 1.33 -24.26
CA GLU A 38 -8.23 2.28 -25.33
C GLU A 38 -7.35 1.66 -26.43
N ARG A 39 -6.48 0.71 -26.06
CA ARG A 39 -5.68 -0.10 -27.00
C ARG A 39 -6.46 -1.25 -27.64
N HIS A 40 -7.78 -1.32 -27.45
CA HIS A 40 -8.63 -2.41 -27.94
C HIS A 40 -8.15 -3.81 -27.50
N PHE A 41 -7.56 -3.91 -26.30
CA PHE A 41 -7.07 -5.15 -25.72
C PHE A 41 -6.06 -5.92 -26.62
N ASP A 42 -5.28 -5.18 -27.41
CA ASP A 42 -4.31 -5.69 -28.39
C ASP A 42 -3.46 -6.87 -27.90
N VAL A 43 -2.88 -6.78 -26.70
CA VAL A 43 -2.01 -7.81 -26.11
C VAL A 43 -2.76 -9.10 -25.77
N LEU A 44 -4.08 -9.04 -25.58
CA LEU A 44 -4.92 -10.18 -25.22
C LEU A 44 -5.52 -10.89 -26.44
N ALA A 45 -5.49 -10.27 -27.62
CA ALA A 45 -6.18 -10.77 -28.81
C ALA A 45 -5.84 -12.24 -29.15
N GLY A 46 -6.88 -13.05 -29.33
CA GLY A 46 -6.80 -14.48 -29.63
C GLY A 46 -6.28 -15.36 -28.48
N LYS A 47 -6.11 -14.82 -27.26
CA LYS A 47 -5.57 -15.56 -26.12
C LYS A 47 -6.67 -16.06 -25.19
N ARG A 48 -6.35 -17.12 -24.45
CA ARG A 48 -7.09 -17.54 -23.25
C ARG A 48 -6.47 -16.89 -22.04
N VAL A 49 -7.24 -16.02 -21.38
CA VAL A 49 -6.79 -15.12 -20.33
C VAL A 49 -7.17 -15.70 -18.97
N GLY A 50 -6.20 -15.77 -18.07
CA GLY A 50 -6.43 -15.92 -16.63
C GLY A 50 -6.28 -14.57 -15.95
N LEU A 51 -7.23 -14.18 -15.10
CA LEU A 51 -7.22 -12.88 -14.42
C LEU A 51 -6.97 -13.05 -12.92
N ILE A 52 -5.88 -12.46 -12.43
CA ILE A 52 -5.57 -12.33 -11.00
C ILE A 52 -6.07 -10.97 -10.55
N THR A 53 -7.17 -10.96 -9.79
CA THR A 53 -7.88 -9.74 -9.41
C THR A 53 -8.60 -9.90 -8.07
N ASN A 54 -9.21 -8.81 -7.61
CA ASN A 54 -10.22 -8.80 -6.56
C ASN A 54 -11.21 -7.64 -6.82
N HIS A 55 -12.05 -7.30 -5.85
CA HIS A 55 -13.06 -6.24 -6.01
C HIS A 55 -12.50 -4.83 -6.22
N THR A 56 -11.19 -4.64 -6.09
CA THR A 56 -10.49 -3.38 -6.40
C THR A 56 -10.11 -3.26 -7.88
N GLY A 57 -10.12 -4.36 -8.62
CA GLY A 57 -9.96 -4.42 -10.08
C GLY A 57 -11.12 -3.70 -10.75
N ARG A 58 -11.00 -2.38 -10.92
CA ARG A 58 -12.05 -1.52 -11.46
C ARG A 58 -11.50 -0.49 -12.42
N THR A 59 -12.30 -0.16 -13.42
CA THR A 59 -12.08 0.99 -14.32
C THR A 59 -12.27 2.29 -13.56
N ARG A 60 -11.87 3.41 -14.19
CA ARG A 60 -12.20 4.76 -13.73
C ARG A 60 -13.69 4.95 -13.48
N GLY A 61 -14.54 4.32 -14.30
CA GLY A 61 -16.00 4.34 -14.14
C GLY A 61 -16.53 3.44 -13.02
N GLY A 62 -15.68 2.73 -12.29
CA GLY A 62 -16.05 1.82 -11.20
C GLY A 62 -16.54 0.45 -11.66
N VAL A 63 -16.45 0.13 -12.95
CA VAL A 63 -16.84 -1.17 -13.51
C VAL A 63 -15.75 -2.20 -13.22
N SER A 64 -16.13 -3.40 -12.79
CA SER A 64 -15.17 -4.49 -12.53
C SER A 64 -14.41 -4.88 -13.80
N ASP A 65 -13.10 -5.07 -13.66
CA ASP A 65 -12.20 -5.61 -14.69
C ASP A 65 -12.63 -7.00 -15.19
N ILE A 66 -13.17 -7.86 -14.30
CA ILE A 66 -13.76 -9.15 -14.66
C ILE A 66 -14.87 -8.95 -15.69
N ASP A 67 -15.79 -8.02 -15.43
CA ASP A 67 -16.95 -7.79 -16.30
C ASP A 67 -16.53 -7.16 -17.62
N VAL A 68 -15.54 -6.24 -17.58
CA VAL A 68 -14.96 -5.62 -18.78
C VAL A 68 -14.34 -6.71 -19.65
N LEU A 69 -13.41 -7.50 -19.11
CA LEU A 69 -12.67 -8.51 -19.86
C LEU A 69 -13.55 -9.69 -20.31
N PHE A 70 -14.58 -10.06 -19.52
CA PHE A 70 -15.51 -11.12 -19.92
C PHE A 70 -16.44 -10.72 -21.07
N SER A 71 -16.73 -9.42 -21.22
CA SER A 71 -17.60 -8.91 -22.29
C SER A 71 -16.94 -8.83 -23.67
N GLU A 72 -15.61 -8.93 -23.72
CA GLU A 72 -14.82 -8.79 -24.94
C GLU A 72 -14.84 -10.07 -25.77
N LYS A 73 -14.87 -9.90 -27.10
CA LYS A 73 -14.94 -11.02 -28.07
C LYS A 73 -13.61 -11.34 -28.75
N SER A 74 -12.64 -10.44 -28.67
CA SER A 74 -11.34 -10.61 -29.33
C SER A 74 -10.45 -11.64 -28.62
N PHE A 75 -10.81 -12.06 -27.40
CA PHE A 75 -10.11 -13.06 -26.59
C PHE A 75 -11.11 -13.78 -25.67
N SER A 76 -10.64 -14.76 -24.90
CA SER A 76 -11.49 -15.51 -23.97
C SER A 76 -10.95 -15.39 -22.55
N LEU A 77 -11.72 -14.79 -21.64
CA LEU A 77 -11.46 -14.90 -20.20
C LEU A 77 -11.92 -16.28 -19.72
N VAL A 78 -11.00 -17.11 -19.21
CA VAL A 78 -11.30 -18.54 -18.93
C VAL A 78 -11.17 -18.92 -17.46
N ALA A 79 -10.47 -18.14 -16.65
CA ALA A 79 -10.29 -18.42 -15.23
C ALA A 79 -10.00 -17.14 -14.44
N LEU A 80 -10.38 -17.18 -13.16
CA LEU A 80 -10.15 -16.11 -12.22
C LEU A 80 -9.31 -16.60 -11.05
N PHE A 81 -8.45 -15.74 -10.52
CA PHE A 81 -7.57 -16.04 -9.39
C PHE A 81 -7.73 -14.93 -8.34
N SER A 82 -8.08 -15.31 -7.12
CA SER A 82 -8.32 -14.37 -6.02
C SER A 82 -7.27 -14.55 -4.93
N PRO A 83 -6.69 -13.48 -4.36
CA PRO A 83 -5.90 -13.55 -3.14
C PRO A 83 -6.81 -13.69 -1.90
N GLU A 84 -6.44 -13.06 -0.78
CA GLU A 84 -6.96 -13.29 0.59
C GLU A 84 -8.43 -12.91 0.85
N HIS A 85 -9.02 -11.92 0.17
CA HIS A 85 -10.31 -11.31 0.54
C HIS A 85 -11.44 -11.51 -0.48
N GLY A 86 -11.32 -12.55 -1.31
CA GLY A 86 -12.33 -12.89 -2.30
C GLY A 86 -12.39 -11.98 -3.51
N ILE A 87 -13.11 -12.43 -4.55
CA ILE A 87 -12.98 -11.82 -5.88
C ILE A 87 -13.97 -10.67 -6.14
N ARG A 88 -15.17 -10.72 -5.55
CA ARG A 88 -16.20 -9.67 -5.68
C ARG A 88 -16.38 -8.83 -4.41
N GLY A 89 -15.57 -9.06 -3.36
CA GLY A 89 -15.56 -8.26 -2.14
C GLY A 89 -16.81 -8.43 -1.26
N THR A 90 -17.56 -9.52 -1.47
CA THR A 90 -18.77 -9.89 -0.72
C THR A 90 -18.48 -10.85 0.44
N ALA A 91 -17.24 -11.35 0.56
CA ALA A 91 -16.82 -12.24 1.62
C ALA A 91 -15.92 -11.49 2.62
N ASP A 92 -16.31 -11.50 3.89
CA ASP A 92 -15.44 -11.09 5.01
C ASP A 92 -14.46 -12.21 5.42
N GLU A 93 -14.46 -13.32 4.69
CA GLU A 93 -13.71 -14.56 4.96
C GLU A 93 -12.85 -15.00 3.77
N THR A 94 -11.95 -15.96 4.03
CA THR A 94 -11.15 -16.63 3.00
C THR A 94 -12.04 -17.27 1.96
N VAL A 95 -11.79 -16.99 0.69
CA VAL A 95 -12.55 -17.58 -0.42
C VAL A 95 -11.84 -18.85 -0.89
N ASP A 96 -12.53 -19.98 -0.77
CA ASP A 96 -12.14 -21.26 -1.37
C ASP A 96 -12.32 -21.22 -2.90
N ASN A 97 -11.81 -22.25 -3.59
CA ASN A 97 -12.08 -22.43 -5.00
C ASN A 97 -13.60 -22.46 -5.26
N GLY A 98 -14.04 -21.85 -6.35
CA GLY A 98 -15.47 -21.68 -6.60
C GLY A 98 -15.79 -21.34 -8.04
N LYS A 99 -16.94 -20.72 -8.25
CA LYS A 99 -17.37 -20.18 -9.54
C LYS A 99 -17.89 -18.77 -9.34
N ASP A 100 -17.55 -17.88 -10.26
CA ASP A 100 -18.13 -16.54 -10.27
C ASP A 100 -19.58 -16.62 -10.74
N GLU A 101 -20.52 -16.17 -9.90
CA GLU A 101 -21.95 -16.33 -10.15
C GLU A 101 -22.41 -15.64 -11.45
N LYS A 102 -21.79 -14.51 -11.79
CA LYS A 102 -22.17 -13.69 -12.94
C LYS A 102 -21.63 -14.24 -14.27
N THR A 103 -20.38 -14.72 -14.28
CA THR A 103 -19.69 -15.16 -15.50
C THR A 103 -19.65 -16.68 -15.66
N GLY A 104 -19.88 -17.44 -14.60
CA GLY A 104 -19.75 -18.90 -14.56
C GLY A 104 -18.30 -19.40 -14.57
N LEU A 105 -17.32 -18.50 -14.55
CA LEU A 105 -15.89 -18.83 -14.62
C LEU A 105 -15.41 -19.50 -13.33
N PRO A 106 -14.46 -20.44 -13.41
CA PRO A 106 -13.81 -20.98 -12.22
C PRO A 106 -13.01 -19.90 -11.50
N ILE A 107 -13.10 -19.91 -10.17
CA ILE A 107 -12.30 -19.09 -9.26
C ILE A 107 -11.30 -19.99 -8.53
N TYR A 108 -10.02 -19.65 -8.61
CA TYR A 108 -8.94 -20.29 -7.86
C TYR A 108 -8.47 -19.37 -6.73
N SER A 109 -8.39 -19.92 -5.52
CA SER A 109 -7.84 -19.21 -4.36
C SER A 109 -6.31 -19.25 -4.38
N LEU A 110 -5.68 -18.08 -4.30
CA LEU A 110 -4.25 -17.88 -4.12
C LEU A 110 -3.93 -17.47 -2.67
N TYR A 111 -4.64 -18.07 -1.71
CA TYR A 111 -4.48 -17.85 -0.28
C TYR A 111 -4.41 -19.17 0.51
N GLY A 112 -3.88 -19.11 1.73
CA GLY A 112 -3.77 -20.27 2.62
C GLY A 112 -2.80 -21.32 2.08
N LYS A 113 -3.32 -22.50 1.72
CA LYS A 113 -2.50 -23.64 1.27
C LYS A 113 -1.84 -23.42 -0.08
N THR A 114 -2.44 -22.58 -0.93
CA THR A 114 -1.98 -22.36 -2.30
C THR A 114 -1.77 -20.88 -2.52
N LEU A 115 -0.52 -20.40 -2.42
CA LEU A 115 -0.19 -18.97 -2.63
C LEU A 115 0.28 -18.67 -4.06
N LYS A 116 0.57 -19.71 -4.83
CA LYS A 116 1.13 -19.66 -6.18
C LYS A 116 0.24 -20.49 -7.11
N PRO A 117 -0.13 -19.98 -8.30
CA PRO A 117 -0.87 -20.77 -9.29
C PRO A 117 -0.15 -22.08 -9.59
N THR A 118 -0.87 -23.20 -9.53
CA THR A 118 -0.32 -24.52 -9.87
C THR A 118 -0.34 -24.75 -11.38
N PRO A 119 0.48 -25.66 -11.92
CA PRO A 119 0.43 -26.01 -13.35
C PRO A 119 -0.97 -26.40 -13.82
N GLU A 120 -1.74 -27.10 -12.99
CA GLU A 120 -3.12 -27.53 -13.29
C GLU A 120 -4.06 -26.34 -13.43
N MET A 121 -3.93 -25.33 -12.56
CA MET A 121 -4.72 -24.10 -12.66
C MET A 121 -4.37 -23.28 -13.92
N LEU A 122 -3.16 -23.45 -14.45
CA LEU A 122 -2.68 -22.76 -15.65
C LEU A 122 -2.94 -23.53 -16.95
N GLN A 123 -3.57 -24.71 -16.87
CA GLN A 123 -3.99 -25.46 -18.05
C GLN A 123 -5.05 -24.68 -18.83
N GLY A 124 -4.85 -24.58 -20.13
CA GLY A 124 -5.76 -23.84 -20.99
C GLY A 124 -5.67 -22.31 -20.88
N ILE A 125 -4.69 -21.78 -20.15
CA ILE A 125 -4.39 -20.34 -20.10
C ILE A 125 -3.13 -20.06 -20.93
N ASP A 126 -3.17 -19.01 -21.75
CA ASP A 126 -2.03 -18.55 -22.55
C ASP A 126 -1.33 -17.35 -21.90
N ILE A 127 -2.12 -16.50 -21.23
CA ILE A 127 -1.66 -15.24 -20.63
C ILE A 127 -2.32 -15.01 -19.27
N LEU A 128 -1.53 -14.58 -18.29
CA LEU A 128 -2.03 -14.13 -16.98
C LEU A 128 -2.05 -12.60 -16.95
N VAL A 129 -3.15 -12.04 -16.48
CA VAL A 129 -3.32 -10.60 -16.24
C VAL A 129 -3.41 -10.36 -14.74
N PHE A 130 -2.70 -9.37 -14.21
CA PHE A 130 -2.77 -8.95 -12.82
C PHE A 130 -3.32 -7.53 -12.73
N ASP A 131 -4.42 -7.36 -12.01
CA ASP A 131 -5.08 -6.07 -11.80
C ASP A 131 -5.64 -5.94 -10.37
N ILE A 132 -4.85 -5.43 -9.43
CA ILE A 132 -5.23 -5.28 -8.02
C ILE A 132 -4.70 -3.96 -7.46
N GLN A 133 -5.53 -3.22 -6.74
CA GLN A 133 -5.10 -2.03 -6.00
C GLN A 133 -4.32 -2.43 -4.74
N ASP A 134 -3.00 -2.21 -4.77
CA ASP A 134 -2.12 -2.32 -3.60
C ASP A 134 -2.15 -1.03 -2.75
N ILE A 135 -1.41 -0.99 -1.63
CA ILE A 135 -1.36 0.16 -0.70
C ILE A 135 0.02 0.81 -0.55
N GLY A 136 1.04 0.32 -1.25
CA GLY A 136 2.38 0.91 -1.22
C GLY A 136 3.27 0.46 -0.05
N THR A 137 2.95 -0.68 0.57
CA THR A 137 3.64 -1.22 1.74
C THR A 137 4.15 -2.64 1.49
N ARG A 138 5.42 -2.91 1.79
CA ARG A 138 6.08 -4.21 1.52
C ARG A 138 5.34 -5.41 2.10
N PHE A 139 4.84 -5.30 3.32
CA PHE A 139 4.20 -6.41 4.02
C PHE A 139 2.70 -6.55 3.73
N TYR A 140 2.17 -5.73 2.81
CA TYR A 140 0.85 -5.97 2.22
C TYR A 140 0.98 -7.00 1.09
N THR A 141 0.22 -8.09 1.16
CA THR A 141 0.58 -9.37 0.53
C THR A 141 0.37 -9.43 -0.99
N TYR A 142 -0.31 -8.45 -1.60
CA TYR A 142 -0.66 -8.49 -3.02
C TYR A 142 0.55 -8.44 -3.96
N ILE A 143 1.59 -7.69 -3.61
CA ILE A 143 2.85 -7.70 -4.37
C ILE A 143 3.57 -9.05 -4.24
N GLY A 144 3.38 -9.76 -3.12
CA GLY A 144 3.85 -11.13 -2.90
C GLY A 144 3.10 -12.12 -3.78
N THR A 145 1.77 -12.02 -3.86
CA THR A 145 0.93 -12.79 -4.79
C THR A 145 1.38 -12.56 -6.24
N MET A 146 1.60 -11.31 -6.63
CA MET A 146 2.10 -10.96 -7.98
C MET A 146 3.42 -11.64 -8.28
N ALA A 147 4.42 -11.54 -7.39
CA ALA A 147 5.72 -12.17 -7.56
C ALA A 147 5.64 -13.70 -7.69
N LEU A 148 4.81 -14.36 -6.88
CA LEU A 148 4.59 -15.81 -6.97
C LEU A 148 3.90 -16.20 -8.28
N ALA A 149 2.91 -15.43 -8.73
CA ALA A 149 2.23 -15.66 -9.99
C ALA A 149 3.16 -15.42 -11.20
N MET A 150 4.03 -14.42 -11.16
CA MET A 150 5.05 -14.20 -12.18
C MET A 150 6.03 -15.37 -12.27
N ARG A 151 6.46 -15.95 -11.13
CA ARG A 151 7.27 -17.19 -11.11
C ARG A 151 6.52 -18.35 -11.74
N ALA A 152 5.24 -18.54 -11.40
CA ALA A 152 4.41 -19.58 -12.01
C ALA A 152 4.26 -19.38 -13.53
N ALA A 153 4.10 -18.13 -13.98
CA ALA A 153 4.04 -17.77 -15.39
C ALA A 153 5.33 -18.15 -16.11
N LYS A 154 6.50 -17.80 -15.56
CA LYS A 154 7.81 -18.19 -16.09
C LYS A 154 7.92 -19.70 -16.24
N GLU A 155 7.65 -20.44 -15.17
CA GLU A 155 7.80 -21.90 -15.12
C GLU A 155 6.90 -22.63 -16.12
N ASN A 156 5.75 -22.04 -16.46
CA ASN A 156 4.75 -22.65 -17.34
C ASN A 156 4.68 -21.98 -18.72
N GLY A 157 5.67 -21.14 -19.07
CA GLY A 157 5.74 -20.47 -20.37
C GLY A 157 4.56 -19.56 -20.67
N LYS A 158 4.01 -18.89 -19.66
CA LYS A 158 2.88 -17.95 -19.79
C LYS A 158 3.41 -16.52 -19.86
N LYS A 159 2.83 -15.72 -20.76
CA LYS A 159 3.00 -14.26 -20.71
C LYS A 159 2.29 -13.71 -19.47
N PHE A 160 2.88 -12.70 -18.84
CA PHE A 160 2.33 -12.02 -17.67
C PHE A 160 2.11 -10.55 -17.99
N VAL A 161 0.89 -10.06 -17.79
CA VAL A 161 0.50 -8.66 -18.05
C VAL A 161 0.11 -8.02 -16.73
N VAL A 162 0.68 -6.87 -16.41
CA VAL A 162 0.26 -6.06 -15.25
C VAL A 162 -0.49 -4.84 -15.75
N LEU A 163 -1.74 -4.70 -15.31
CA LEU A 163 -2.51 -3.48 -15.49
C LEU A 163 -2.15 -2.55 -14.34
N ASP A 164 -1.32 -1.54 -14.62
CA ASP A 164 -0.75 -0.75 -13.54
C ASP A 164 -1.80 0.12 -12.83
N ARG A 165 -1.58 0.39 -11.55
CA ARG A 165 -2.47 1.17 -10.68
C ARG A 165 -1.69 2.16 -9.83
N PRO A 166 -2.32 3.26 -9.36
CA PRO A 166 -1.65 4.24 -8.51
C PRO A 166 -1.12 3.57 -7.26
N ASN A 167 0.10 3.93 -6.84
CA ASN A 167 0.45 3.75 -5.44
C ASN A 167 -0.36 4.77 -4.62
N PRO A 168 -1.30 4.35 -3.74
CA PRO A 168 -2.25 5.28 -3.14
C PRO A 168 -1.59 6.27 -2.19
N ILE A 169 -0.40 5.93 -1.68
CA ILE A 169 0.41 6.76 -0.80
C ILE A 169 1.56 7.46 -1.54
N GLY A 170 1.45 7.58 -2.87
CA GLY A 170 2.39 8.28 -3.74
C GLY A 170 3.64 7.47 -4.10
N GLY A 171 4.41 7.99 -5.04
CA GLY A 171 5.65 7.41 -5.56
C GLY A 171 6.94 8.10 -5.10
N GLU A 172 6.86 9.22 -4.37
CA GLU A 172 8.03 10.01 -4.00
C GLU A 172 8.74 9.47 -2.75
N LYS A 173 7.98 9.31 -1.66
CA LYS A 173 8.52 8.89 -0.35
C LYS A 173 8.97 7.43 -0.37
N VAL A 174 10.14 7.19 0.23
CA VAL A 174 10.72 5.86 0.45
C VAL A 174 11.25 5.82 1.87
N GLU A 175 10.69 4.91 2.66
CA GLU A 175 10.86 4.92 4.11
C GLU A 175 11.07 3.48 4.64
N GLY A 176 11.79 3.39 5.75
CA GLY A 176 11.95 2.16 6.52
C GLY A 176 13.06 1.21 6.09
N ALA A 177 13.16 0.09 6.80
CA ALA A 177 14.23 -0.87 6.62
C ALA A 177 14.14 -1.56 5.26
N ILE A 178 15.31 -1.98 4.77
CA ILE A 178 15.42 -2.94 3.68
C ILE A 178 15.97 -4.24 4.29
N PRO A 179 15.17 -5.31 4.29
CA PRO A 179 15.61 -6.59 4.83
C PRO A 179 16.72 -7.18 3.97
N THR A 180 17.51 -8.08 4.56
CA THR A 180 18.45 -8.89 3.79
C THR A 180 17.70 -9.94 2.95
N THR A 181 18.29 -10.41 1.85
CA THR A 181 17.64 -11.38 0.96
C THR A 181 17.25 -12.66 1.69
N ASP A 182 18.09 -13.17 2.58
CA ASP A 182 17.84 -14.37 3.41
C ASP A 182 16.75 -14.15 4.47
N PHE A 183 16.38 -12.90 4.76
CA PHE A 183 15.27 -12.57 5.65
C PHE A 183 13.91 -12.63 4.95
N CYS A 184 13.89 -12.47 3.62
CA CYS A 184 12.67 -12.53 2.83
C CYS A 184 12.34 -13.98 2.43
N ALA A 185 11.56 -14.64 3.29
CA ALA A 185 11.18 -16.04 3.14
C ALA A 185 9.66 -16.27 3.00
N GLY A 186 8.85 -15.21 2.99
CA GLY A 186 7.39 -15.32 3.05
C GLY A 186 6.67 -14.25 2.22
N ILE A 187 5.35 -14.37 2.09
CA ILE A 187 4.55 -13.48 1.24
C ILE A 187 4.55 -12.02 1.73
N THR A 188 4.77 -11.77 3.03
CA THR A 188 4.91 -10.44 3.64
C THR A 188 6.32 -9.84 3.54
N CYS A 189 7.29 -10.60 3.00
CA CYS A 189 8.65 -10.15 2.65
C CYS A 189 9.13 -11.04 1.52
N ILE A 190 8.68 -10.78 0.30
CA ILE A 190 9.02 -11.61 -0.86
C ILE A 190 10.38 -11.23 -1.46
N PHE A 191 10.75 -9.95 -1.38
CA PHE A 191 12.00 -9.39 -1.88
C PHE A 191 12.51 -8.24 -0.98
N PRO A 192 13.83 -7.98 -0.97
CA PRO A 192 14.43 -6.92 -0.18
C PRO A 192 14.18 -5.53 -0.78
N ILE A 193 12.98 -5.02 -0.54
CA ILE A 193 12.57 -3.65 -0.88
C ILE A 193 12.27 -2.84 0.39
N ALA A 194 12.27 -1.51 0.28
CA ALA A 194 11.93 -0.63 1.40
C ALA A 194 10.49 -0.88 1.90
N THR A 195 10.25 -0.66 3.20
CA THR A 195 8.93 -0.87 3.82
C THR A 195 7.84 -0.03 3.15
N ARG A 196 8.08 1.28 2.98
CA ARG A 196 7.37 2.12 2.01
C ARG A 196 8.25 2.23 0.78
N HIS A 197 7.91 1.48 -0.27
CA HIS A 197 8.76 1.37 -1.46
C HIS A 197 8.59 2.54 -2.45
N GLY A 198 7.44 3.21 -2.40
CA GLY A 198 7.12 4.35 -3.27
C GLY A 198 7.15 3.98 -4.75
N MET A 199 6.62 2.82 -5.12
CA MET A 199 6.57 2.31 -6.51
C MET A 199 5.16 1.80 -6.82
N THR A 200 4.75 1.85 -8.08
CA THR A 200 3.50 1.20 -8.54
C THR A 200 3.69 -0.32 -8.66
N ILE A 201 2.60 -1.08 -8.83
CA ILE A 201 2.69 -2.53 -9.03
C ILE A 201 3.38 -2.88 -10.36
N GLY A 202 3.21 -2.07 -11.40
CA GLY A 202 3.90 -2.22 -12.68
C GLY A 202 5.41 -1.98 -12.57
N GLU A 203 5.82 -0.93 -11.85
CA GLU A 203 7.24 -0.66 -11.57
C GLU A 203 7.86 -1.80 -10.72
N LEU A 204 7.14 -2.28 -9.71
CA LEU A 204 7.57 -3.44 -8.91
C LEU A 204 7.67 -4.71 -9.76
N ALA A 205 6.73 -4.98 -10.65
CA ALA A 205 6.79 -6.13 -11.54
C ALA A 205 8.03 -6.08 -12.44
N ARG A 206 8.38 -4.91 -13.01
CA ARG A 206 9.62 -4.73 -13.78
C ARG A 206 10.86 -5.02 -12.93
N MET A 207 10.91 -4.48 -11.71
CA MET A 207 12.02 -4.72 -10.77
C MET A 207 12.11 -6.20 -10.37
N PHE A 208 10.99 -6.84 -10.05
CA PHE A 208 10.92 -8.26 -9.68
C PHE A 208 11.36 -9.16 -10.84
N ASN A 209 11.01 -8.77 -12.07
CA ASN A 209 11.34 -9.55 -13.25
C ASN A 209 12.83 -9.49 -13.60
N ASP A 210 13.41 -8.28 -13.59
CA ASP A 210 14.78 -8.03 -14.00
C ASP A 210 15.76 -8.11 -12.82
N HIS A 211 15.66 -7.21 -11.85
CA HIS A 211 16.62 -7.14 -10.73
C HIS A 211 16.63 -8.40 -9.86
N PHE A 212 15.45 -8.96 -9.59
CA PHE A 212 15.31 -10.15 -8.75
C PHE A 212 15.18 -11.45 -9.56
N GLY A 213 15.34 -11.38 -10.89
CA GLY A 213 15.59 -12.54 -11.74
C GLY A 213 14.41 -13.50 -11.92
N ILE A 214 13.15 -13.04 -11.82
CA ILE A 214 12.01 -13.92 -12.18
C ILE A 214 12.05 -14.26 -13.69
N GLY A 215 12.31 -13.27 -14.55
CA GLY A 215 12.51 -13.48 -15.98
C GLY A 215 11.33 -14.06 -16.77
N CYS A 216 10.07 -13.82 -16.37
CA CYS A 216 8.89 -14.12 -17.20
C CYS A 216 8.79 -13.17 -18.40
N GLU A 217 8.01 -13.56 -19.42
CA GLU A 217 7.62 -12.65 -20.50
C GLU A 217 6.62 -11.63 -19.93
N LEU A 218 7.12 -10.48 -19.50
CA LEU A 218 6.36 -9.44 -18.83
C LEU A 218 5.95 -8.33 -19.80
N GLU A 219 4.69 -7.94 -19.77
CA GLU A 219 4.21 -6.66 -20.30
C GLU A 219 3.55 -5.86 -19.18
N VAL A 220 3.85 -4.57 -19.09
CA VAL A 220 3.16 -3.65 -18.17
C VAL A 220 2.36 -2.68 -19.02
N VAL A 221 1.07 -2.55 -18.73
CA VAL A 221 0.21 -1.51 -19.29
C VAL A 221 0.27 -0.32 -18.32
N PRO A 222 1.08 0.73 -18.60
CA PRO A 222 1.19 1.87 -17.71
C PRO A 222 -0.13 2.64 -17.67
N MET A 223 -0.38 3.29 -16.54
CA MET A 223 -1.45 4.26 -16.41
C MET A 223 -1.17 5.50 -17.27
N GLN A 224 -2.20 6.31 -17.45
CA GLN A 224 -2.03 7.68 -17.94
C GLN A 224 -2.40 8.68 -16.86
N ARG A 225 -1.71 9.83 -16.88
CA ARG A 225 -1.97 11.03 -16.05
C ARG A 225 -1.76 10.86 -14.54
N TRP A 226 -1.20 9.74 -14.10
CA TRP A 226 -0.67 9.62 -12.75
C TRP A 226 0.77 10.16 -12.70
N THR A 227 1.10 10.91 -11.66
CA THR A 227 2.44 11.39 -11.35
C THR A 227 2.78 11.03 -9.91
N ARG A 228 4.07 10.89 -9.60
CA ARG A 228 4.53 10.35 -8.30
C ARG A 228 4.04 11.12 -7.08
N ASN A 229 3.78 12.41 -7.21
CA ASN A 229 3.29 13.27 -6.13
C ASN A 229 1.79 13.10 -5.83
N LEU A 230 1.03 12.39 -6.67
CA LEU A 230 -0.40 12.18 -6.45
C LEU A 230 -0.65 11.06 -5.45
N LEU A 231 -1.41 11.40 -4.41
CA LEU A 231 -2.08 10.45 -3.52
C LEU A 231 -3.42 10.03 -4.11
N PHE A 232 -3.99 8.92 -3.60
CA PHE A 232 -5.19 8.31 -4.19
C PHE A 232 -6.38 9.28 -4.32
N ASP A 233 -6.63 10.11 -3.30
CA ASP A 233 -7.74 11.06 -3.28
C ASP A 233 -7.61 12.18 -4.32
N GLN A 234 -6.42 12.34 -4.90
CA GLN A 234 -6.12 13.26 -5.99
C GLN A 234 -6.23 12.60 -7.39
N THR A 235 -6.43 11.28 -7.48
CA THR A 235 -6.43 10.53 -8.76
C THR A 235 -7.79 10.47 -9.48
N GLY A 236 -8.87 10.95 -8.86
CA GLY A 236 -10.21 10.85 -9.43
C GLY A 236 -10.83 9.44 -9.41
N LEU A 237 -10.06 8.40 -9.08
CA LEU A 237 -10.53 7.02 -9.04
C LEU A 237 -11.41 6.74 -7.81
N PRO A 238 -12.40 5.84 -7.93
CA PRO A 238 -13.21 5.42 -6.80
C PRO A 238 -12.39 4.57 -5.83
N TRP A 239 -12.41 4.92 -4.54
CA TRP A 239 -11.80 4.10 -3.51
C TRP A 239 -12.68 2.88 -3.21
N ALA A 240 -12.13 1.69 -3.43
CA ALA A 240 -12.64 0.44 -2.91
C ALA A 240 -11.64 -0.08 -1.88
N ASN A 241 -12.10 -0.40 -0.67
CA ASN A 241 -11.24 -0.85 0.43
C ASN A 241 -10.37 -2.02 -0.04
N PRO A 242 -9.03 -1.89 -0.09
CA PRO A 242 -8.17 -2.98 -0.56
C PRO A 242 -8.26 -4.25 0.29
N SER A 243 -8.64 -4.12 1.56
CA SER A 243 -8.98 -5.23 2.46
C SER A 243 -10.09 -4.78 3.41
N PRO A 244 -10.77 -5.71 4.13
CA PRO A 244 -11.82 -5.35 5.10
C PRO A 244 -11.37 -4.33 6.16
N ASN A 245 -10.08 -4.32 6.50
CA ASN A 245 -9.50 -3.43 7.49
C ASN A 245 -8.68 -2.27 6.88
N MET A 246 -8.53 -2.18 5.56
CA MET A 246 -7.95 -1.01 4.90
C MET A 246 -9.07 -0.10 4.40
N LYS A 247 -9.71 0.60 5.33
CA LYS A 247 -10.96 1.34 5.09
C LYS A 247 -10.76 2.76 4.57
N THR A 248 -9.60 3.35 4.81
CA THR A 248 -9.34 4.77 4.53
C THR A 248 -7.96 4.97 3.91
N LEU A 249 -7.81 6.06 3.16
CA LEU A 249 -6.50 6.49 2.67
C LEU A 249 -5.56 6.86 3.82
N ASN A 250 -6.07 7.42 4.91
CA ASN A 250 -5.25 7.73 6.09
C ASN A 250 -4.68 6.45 6.72
N GLY A 251 -5.49 5.39 6.84
CA GLY A 251 -5.03 4.07 7.24
C GLY A 251 -3.91 3.56 6.34
N ALA A 252 -4.03 3.71 5.02
CA ALA A 252 -2.99 3.31 4.07
C ALA A 252 -1.70 4.13 4.24
N ILE A 253 -1.80 5.45 4.50
CA ILE A 253 -0.65 6.32 4.76
C ILE A 253 0.07 5.92 6.06
N PHE A 254 -0.68 5.56 7.10
CA PHE A 254 -0.10 5.11 8.37
C PHE A 254 0.47 3.70 8.31
N TYR A 255 -0.10 2.83 7.48
CA TYR A 255 0.18 1.40 7.47
C TYR A 255 1.67 1.03 7.36
N PRO A 256 2.51 1.63 6.49
CA PRO A 256 3.92 1.27 6.40
C PRO A 256 4.68 1.35 7.74
N GLY A 257 4.26 2.23 8.64
CA GLY A 257 4.94 2.44 9.92
C GLY A 257 4.13 2.05 11.13
N LEU A 258 2.89 2.54 11.26
CA LEU A 258 2.05 2.22 12.42
C LEU A 258 1.32 0.88 12.24
N GLY A 259 1.22 0.35 11.02
CA GLY A 259 0.62 -0.96 10.73
C GLY A 259 1.33 -2.09 11.47
N VAL A 260 2.65 -1.99 11.66
CA VAL A 260 3.47 -2.96 12.40
C VAL A 260 3.03 -3.19 13.86
N ALA A 261 2.17 -2.31 14.40
CA ALA A 261 1.55 -2.53 15.70
C ALA A 261 0.65 -3.78 15.71
N GLU A 262 0.22 -4.28 14.56
CA GLU A 262 -0.63 -5.48 14.45
C GLU A 262 0.08 -6.76 14.89
N THR A 263 1.41 -6.76 14.86
CA THR A 263 2.25 -7.85 15.38
C THR A 263 2.70 -7.63 16.82
N THR A 264 2.02 -6.74 17.55
CA THR A 264 2.21 -6.50 18.99
C THR A 264 1.01 -6.95 19.81
N SER A 265 1.06 -6.79 21.13
CA SER A 265 -0.09 -7.05 22.00
C SER A 265 -1.20 -5.98 21.93
N LEU A 266 -1.15 -5.02 20.99
CA LEU A 266 -2.17 -3.99 20.83
C LEU A 266 -3.29 -4.41 19.87
N SER A 267 -4.50 -3.93 20.15
CA SER A 267 -5.51 -3.78 19.09
C SER A 267 -5.15 -2.58 18.22
N VAL A 268 -5.15 -2.80 16.90
CA VAL A 268 -5.01 -1.75 15.87
C VAL A 268 -6.36 -1.26 15.34
N GLY A 269 -7.44 -1.44 16.12
CA GLY A 269 -8.78 -0.96 15.77
C GLY A 269 -9.53 -1.80 14.73
N ARG A 270 -9.07 -3.01 14.40
CA ARG A 270 -9.82 -3.95 13.54
C ARG A 270 -11.21 -4.21 14.13
N GLY A 271 -12.23 -4.25 13.28
CA GLY A 271 -13.64 -4.33 13.69
C GLY A 271 -14.29 -2.99 14.06
N THR A 272 -13.54 -1.88 14.07
CA THR A 272 -14.10 -0.52 14.22
C THR A 272 -14.23 0.17 12.85
N SER A 273 -14.66 1.44 12.84
CA SER A 273 -14.65 2.28 11.64
C SER A 273 -13.26 2.82 11.28
N ARG A 274 -12.27 2.73 12.17
CA ARG A 274 -10.94 3.37 12.01
C ARG A 274 -9.75 2.41 12.26
N PRO A 275 -9.72 1.21 11.65
CA PRO A 275 -8.55 0.32 11.73
C PRO A 275 -7.29 1.02 11.21
N PHE A 276 -6.15 0.76 11.86
CA PHE A 276 -4.85 1.39 11.57
C PHE A 276 -4.82 2.92 11.71
N GLU A 277 -5.79 3.48 12.43
CA GLU A 277 -5.75 4.88 12.91
C GLU A 277 -5.90 4.95 14.43
N ILE A 278 -6.23 3.84 15.10
CA ILE A 278 -6.41 3.77 16.55
C ILE A 278 -5.66 2.55 17.10
N TYR A 279 -5.03 2.74 18.27
CA TYR A 279 -4.12 1.75 18.85
C TYR A 279 -4.34 1.69 20.36
N GLY A 280 -4.56 0.50 20.91
CA GLY A 280 -4.85 0.39 22.34
C GLY A 280 -5.02 -1.03 22.86
N ALA A 281 -5.16 -1.11 24.17
CA ALA A 281 -5.43 -2.33 24.92
C ALA A 281 -6.15 -1.99 26.25
N PRO A 282 -6.79 -2.96 26.93
CA PRO A 282 -7.50 -2.70 28.19
C PRO A 282 -6.60 -2.15 29.30
N TYR A 283 -5.31 -2.47 29.28
CA TYR A 283 -4.35 -2.08 30.31
C TYR A 283 -3.70 -0.70 30.10
N ILE A 284 -4.03 0.01 29.03
CA ILE A 284 -3.34 1.25 28.66
C ILE A 284 -3.81 2.43 29.50
N ASN A 285 -2.85 3.19 30.04
CA ASN A 285 -3.06 4.53 30.54
C ASN A 285 -2.77 5.56 29.43
N SER A 286 -3.83 6.07 28.78
CA SER A 286 -3.73 7.02 27.67
C SER A 286 -3.03 8.34 28.06
N ALA A 287 -3.24 8.83 29.28
CA ALA A 287 -2.62 10.08 29.73
C ALA A 287 -1.09 9.95 29.79
N LYS A 288 -0.59 8.89 30.43
CA LYS A 288 0.86 8.61 30.51
C LYS A 288 1.47 8.38 29.13
N LEU A 289 0.74 7.72 28.23
CA LEU A 289 1.16 7.51 26.85
C LEU A 289 1.26 8.82 26.06
N LEU A 290 0.26 9.68 26.17
CA LEU A 290 0.28 10.99 25.52
C LEU A 290 1.37 11.90 26.08
N ASP A 291 1.61 11.90 27.39
CA ASP A 291 2.72 12.64 28.00
C ASP A 291 4.09 12.18 27.48
N ASN A 292 4.23 10.90 27.11
CA ASN A 292 5.43 10.39 26.47
C ASN A 292 5.51 10.86 25.01
N LEU A 293 4.42 10.65 24.24
CA LEU A 293 4.36 11.03 22.82
C LEU A 293 4.54 12.54 22.60
N ALA A 294 4.04 13.38 23.50
CA ALA A 294 4.19 14.84 23.43
C ALA A 294 5.65 15.32 23.58
N LYS A 295 6.54 14.48 24.13
CA LYS A 295 7.98 14.77 24.26
C LYS A 295 8.77 14.36 23.01
N ARG A 296 8.13 13.70 22.05
CA ARG A 296 8.74 13.24 20.81
C ARG A 296 8.44 14.24 19.70
N ASN A 297 9.44 14.54 18.88
CA ASN A 297 9.24 15.40 17.72
C ASN A 297 8.84 14.51 16.52
N ILE A 298 7.53 14.36 16.29
CA ILE A 298 7.00 13.53 15.21
C ILE A 298 6.23 14.42 14.23
N PRO A 299 6.86 14.87 13.12
CA PRO A 299 6.21 15.77 12.16
C PRO A 299 4.99 15.14 11.48
N GLY A 300 4.00 15.98 11.17
CA GLY A 300 2.84 15.58 10.35
C GLY A 300 1.80 14.68 11.01
N ILE A 301 1.91 14.39 12.30
CA ILE A 301 0.96 13.54 13.03
C ILE A 301 0.61 14.11 14.40
N ARG A 302 -0.62 13.85 14.85
CA ARG A 302 -1.11 14.12 16.21
C ARG A 302 -1.69 12.85 16.80
N PHE A 303 -1.48 12.66 18.10
CA PHE A 303 -2.11 11.62 18.89
C PHE A 303 -3.08 12.22 19.90
N GLU A 304 -4.25 11.59 20.04
CA GLU A 304 -5.29 11.98 21.00
C GLU A 304 -5.80 10.75 21.76
N ALA A 305 -6.25 10.93 23.00
CA ALA A 305 -6.76 9.82 23.80
C ALA A 305 -8.05 9.28 23.19
N ILE A 306 -8.20 7.95 23.17
CA ILE A 306 -9.44 7.31 22.72
C ILE A 306 -9.74 6.08 23.57
N SER A 307 -11.02 5.75 23.68
CA SER A 307 -11.48 4.45 24.13
C SER A 307 -12.33 3.81 23.04
N PHE A 308 -12.15 2.53 22.78
CA PHE A 308 -12.84 1.80 21.72
C PHE A 308 -12.99 0.32 22.08
N ILE A 309 -13.96 -0.34 21.43
CA ILE A 309 -14.19 -1.78 21.57
C ILE A 309 -13.93 -2.43 20.21
N PRO A 310 -12.83 -3.17 20.03
CA PRO A 310 -12.59 -3.89 18.78
C PRO A 310 -13.49 -5.12 18.70
N THR A 311 -13.99 -5.41 17.49
CA THR A 311 -14.89 -6.56 17.24
C THR A 311 -14.25 -7.60 16.31
N ALA A 312 -13.00 -7.41 15.92
CA ALA A 312 -12.27 -8.35 15.08
C ALA A 312 -12.28 -9.76 15.68
N LEU A 313 -12.66 -10.73 14.84
CA LEU A 313 -12.61 -12.14 15.20
C LEU A 313 -11.18 -12.53 15.58
N TYR A 314 -11.06 -13.41 16.57
CA TYR A 314 -9.78 -13.97 17.07
C TYR A 314 -8.81 -12.99 17.75
N HIS A 315 -9.13 -11.70 17.84
CA HIS A 315 -8.30 -10.78 18.60
C HIS A 315 -8.50 -10.98 20.12
N PRO A 316 -7.43 -11.03 20.95
CA PRO A 316 -7.55 -11.27 22.40
C PRO A 316 -8.43 -10.27 23.16
N TYR A 317 -8.58 -9.05 22.62
CA TYR A 317 -9.40 -7.97 23.19
C TYR A 317 -10.76 -7.79 22.53
N LYS A 318 -11.23 -8.78 21.74
CA LYS A 318 -12.56 -8.73 21.16
C LYS A 318 -13.60 -8.45 22.26
N ASP A 319 -14.49 -7.49 21.98
CA ASP A 319 -15.58 -7.04 22.85
C ASP A 319 -15.14 -6.45 24.22
N GLN A 320 -13.84 -6.16 24.39
CA GLN A 320 -13.32 -5.52 25.59
C GLN A 320 -13.06 -4.02 25.35
N LEU A 321 -13.34 -3.20 26.38
CA LEU A 321 -12.99 -1.79 26.35
C LEU A 321 -11.47 -1.64 26.34
N CYS A 322 -10.94 -1.10 25.24
CA CYS A 322 -9.55 -0.71 25.10
C CYS A 322 -9.40 0.79 25.30
N HIS A 323 -8.34 1.19 26.00
CA HIS A 323 -7.86 2.56 26.03
C HIS A 323 -6.62 2.68 25.15
N GLY A 324 -6.35 3.89 24.65
CA GLY A 324 -5.18 4.10 23.83
C GLY A 324 -5.14 5.47 23.18
N VAL A 325 -4.63 5.50 21.95
CA VAL A 325 -4.49 6.71 21.16
C VAL A 325 -5.10 6.56 19.77
N ALA A 326 -5.70 7.63 19.27
CA ALA A 326 -6.04 7.82 17.88
C ALA A 326 -4.97 8.69 17.21
N ALA A 327 -4.49 8.27 16.05
CA ALA A 327 -3.58 9.00 15.19
C ALA A 327 -4.38 9.82 14.16
N SER A 328 -3.99 11.07 13.95
CA SER A 328 -4.52 11.92 12.89
C SER A 328 -3.38 12.60 12.14
N ILE A 329 -3.46 12.62 10.81
CA ILE A 329 -2.46 13.29 9.98
C ILE A 329 -2.72 14.80 10.04
N THR A 330 -1.71 15.57 10.44
CA THR A 330 -1.76 17.04 10.44
C THR A 330 -1.10 17.63 9.20
N ASP A 331 -0.13 16.92 8.62
CA ASP A 331 0.57 17.31 7.39
C ASP A 331 1.10 16.04 6.70
N ARG A 332 0.58 15.74 5.50
CA ARG A 332 0.97 14.53 4.74
C ARG A 332 2.38 14.62 4.17
N ASP A 333 2.87 15.82 3.89
CA ASP A 333 4.18 16.05 3.27
C ASP A 333 5.29 15.93 4.31
N GLN A 334 5.03 16.34 5.55
CA GLN A 334 5.98 16.20 6.66
C GLN A 334 5.97 14.82 7.33
N LEU A 335 4.92 14.02 7.14
CA LEU A 335 4.80 12.71 7.79
C LEU A 335 5.74 11.66 7.19
N ASP A 336 6.70 11.19 7.98
CA ASP A 336 7.38 9.89 7.80
C ASP A 336 6.62 8.85 8.62
N SER A 337 5.88 7.96 7.95
CA SER A 337 5.01 7.03 8.67
C SER A 337 5.80 6.01 9.45
N VAL A 338 6.96 5.56 8.93
CA VAL A 338 7.83 4.60 9.60
C VAL A 338 8.42 5.19 10.87
N LEU A 339 8.95 6.41 10.82
CA LEU A 339 9.47 7.09 12.01
C LEU A 339 8.37 7.28 13.07
N ALA A 340 7.17 7.66 12.64
CA ALA A 340 6.01 7.81 13.53
C ALA A 340 5.61 6.48 14.18
N GLY A 341 5.62 5.39 13.41
CA GLY A 341 5.37 4.03 13.90
C GLY A 341 6.38 3.59 14.95
N LEU A 342 7.68 3.76 14.70
CA LEU A 342 8.74 3.42 15.66
C LEU A 342 8.61 4.21 16.96
N ASN A 343 8.29 5.51 16.87
CA ASN A 343 8.02 6.35 18.03
C ASN A 343 6.79 5.86 18.83
N LEU A 344 5.72 5.48 18.14
CA LEU A 344 4.51 4.91 18.76
C LEU A 344 4.83 3.62 19.53
N ILE A 345 5.51 2.67 18.88
CA ILE A 345 5.88 1.39 19.49
C ILE A 345 6.77 1.60 20.71
N GLN A 346 7.78 2.47 20.62
CA GLN A 346 8.66 2.73 21.76
C GLN A 346 7.93 3.41 22.92
N ALA A 347 7.03 4.36 22.64
CA ALA A 347 6.22 5.02 23.66
C ALA A 347 5.30 4.02 24.39
N PHE A 348 4.68 3.08 23.67
CA PHE A 348 3.90 2.00 24.29
C PHE A 348 4.78 1.12 25.19
N TYR A 349 5.97 0.73 24.73
CA TYR A 349 6.90 -0.06 25.53
C TYR A 349 7.36 0.66 26.79
N GLU A 350 7.79 1.92 26.69
CA GLU A 350 8.28 2.70 27.83
C GLU A 350 7.20 2.95 28.88
N THR A 351 5.95 3.07 28.46
CA THR A 351 4.83 3.33 29.36
C THR A 351 4.28 2.05 30.01
N HIS A 352 4.32 0.91 29.32
CA HIS A 352 3.75 -0.38 29.74
C HIS A 352 4.70 -1.59 29.49
N PRO A 353 5.95 -1.56 30.00
CA PRO A 353 6.99 -2.53 29.60
C PRO A 353 6.75 -3.97 30.05
N ARG A 354 5.81 -4.21 30.98
CA ARG A 354 5.47 -5.55 31.47
C ARG A 354 4.39 -6.24 30.62
N GLN A 355 3.52 -5.47 29.95
CA GLN A 355 2.37 -5.99 29.20
C GLN A 355 2.52 -5.84 27.68
N PHE A 356 3.29 -4.84 27.24
CA PHE A 356 3.50 -4.59 25.82
C PHE A 356 4.57 -5.52 25.24
N THR A 357 4.16 -6.40 24.35
CA THR A 357 5.01 -7.44 23.73
C THR A 357 4.85 -7.42 22.21
N ALA A 358 5.82 -8.01 21.53
CA ALA A 358 5.77 -8.23 20.09
C ALA A 358 5.90 -9.72 19.75
N THR A 359 5.23 -10.14 18.70
CA THR A 359 5.39 -11.47 18.10
C THR A 359 6.63 -11.50 17.21
N SER A 360 6.99 -12.68 16.70
CA SER A 360 8.06 -12.83 15.72
C SER A 360 7.77 -12.12 14.38
N GLY A 361 6.51 -11.77 14.10
CA GLY A 361 6.10 -11.03 12.91
C GLY A 361 6.59 -9.59 12.88
N PHE A 362 6.80 -8.96 14.05
CA PHE A 362 7.18 -7.55 14.15
C PHE A 362 8.47 -7.22 13.41
N LYS A 363 9.50 -8.05 13.58
CA LYS A 363 10.75 -7.88 12.84
C LYS A 363 10.57 -8.06 11.32
N VAL A 364 9.61 -8.90 10.89
CA VAL A 364 9.33 -9.18 9.47
C VAL A 364 8.67 -7.99 8.81
N GLU A 365 7.63 -7.44 9.45
CA GLU A 365 6.91 -6.26 8.96
C GLU A 365 7.80 -5.02 8.95
N VAL A 366 8.61 -4.80 9.99
CA VAL A 366 9.60 -3.71 9.98
C VAL A 366 10.68 -3.96 8.92
N GLY A 367 11.19 -5.19 8.81
CA GLY A 367 12.29 -5.54 7.90
C GLY A 367 13.67 -5.42 8.54
N ASP A 368 13.75 -5.45 9.87
CA ASP A 368 15.00 -5.39 10.64
C ASP A 368 14.95 -6.44 11.76
N ARG A 369 15.89 -7.39 11.74
CA ARG A 369 15.94 -8.54 12.67
C ARG A 369 16.05 -8.10 14.13
N ASP A 370 16.71 -6.97 14.38
CA ASP A 370 17.06 -6.53 15.73
C ASP A 370 16.09 -5.47 16.27
N ILE A 371 15.12 -5.02 15.46
CA ILE A 371 14.32 -3.83 15.76
C ILE A 371 13.71 -3.83 17.15
N TRP A 372 13.12 -4.96 17.58
CA TRP A 372 12.46 -5.03 18.87
C TRP A 372 13.46 -4.78 20.01
N ASN A 373 14.62 -5.43 19.96
CA ASN A 373 15.70 -5.25 20.93
C ASN A 373 16.26 -3.82 20.91
N LEU A 374 16.34 -3.19 19.74
CA LEU A 374 16.84 -1.83 19.57
C LEU A 374 15.91 -0.79 20.21
N LEU A 375 14.60 -0.92 19.98
CA LEU A 375 13.59 -0.04 20.55
C LEU A 375 13.46 -0.22 22.07
N THR A 376 13.62 -1.45 22.57
CA THR A 376 13.26 -1.82 23.95
C THR A 376 14.45 -1.90 24.89
N SER A 377 15.31 -2.92 24.76
CA SER A 377 16.42 -3.18 25.68
C SER A 377 17.60 -2.24 25.46
N ARG A 378 17.88 -1.85 24.21
CA ARG A 378 18.96 -0.92 23.87
C ARG A 378 18.50 0.54 23.88
N LYS A 379 17.20 0.79 23.76
CA LYS A 379 16.57 2.13 23.80
C LYS A 379 17.23 3.14 22.87
N LEU A 380 17.59 2.70 21.65
CA LEU A 380 17.97 3.65 20.60
C LEU A 380 16.77 4.52 20.28
N THR A 381 17.00 5.79 19.97
CA THR A 381 15.90 6.64 19.51
C THR A 381 15.44 6.17 18.12
N PRO A 382 14.16 6.34 17.77
CA PRO A 382 13.65 6.02 16.44
C PRO A 382 14.43 6.69 15.32
N GLU A 383 14.91 7.91 15.52
CA GLU A 383 15.73 8.66 14.56
C GLU A 383 17.08 7.97 14.35
N GLN A 384 17.74 7.50 15.42
CA GLN A 384 18.97 6.72 15.31
C GLN A 384 18.76 5.40 14.55
N ILE A 385 17.59 4.77 14.74
CA ILE A 385 17.23 3.54 14.02
C ILE A 385 17.03 3.83 12.53
N VAL A 386 16.26 4.86 12.18
CA VAL A 386 16.03 5.25 10.78
C VAL A 386 17.35 5.63 10.09
N LEU A 387 18.24 6.36 10.77
CA LEU A 387 19.56 6.72 10.24
C LEU A 387 20.40 5.49 9.85
N ARG A 388 20.29 4.36 10.57
CA ARG A 388 21.00 3.12 10.22
C ARG A 388 20.55 2.53 8.89
N TRP A 389 19.32 2.80 8.46
CA TRP A 389 18.77 2.27 7.20
C TRP A 389 19.11 3.14 5.99
N GLN A 390 19.63 4.35 6.19
CA GLN A 390 19.80 5.35 5.14
C GLN A 390 20.65 4.85 3.95
N ASN A 391 21.78 4.18 4.23
CA ASN A 391 22.65 3.66 3.16
C ASN A 391 21.93 2.63 2.28
N ASN A 392 21.13 1.74 2.89
CA ASN A 392 20.35 0.74 2.13
C ASN A 392 19.22 1.42 1.35
N LEU A 393 18.54 2.40 1.95
CA LEU A 393 17.52 3.20 1.29
C LEU A 393 18.07 3.95 0.08
N ASP A 394 19.23 4.57 0.18
CA ASP A 394 19.87 5.28 -0.93
C ASP A 394 20.31 4.33 -2.04
N ASN A 395 20.77 3.12 -1.68
CA ASN A 395 21.05 2.08 -2.67
C ASN A 395 19.77 1.62 -3.39
N PHE A 396 18.69 1.38 -2.66
CA PHE A 396 17.41 1.01 -3.25
C PHE A 396 16.82 2.11 -4.14
N LYS A 397 16.92 3.38 -3.73
CA LYS A 397 16.53 4.53 -4.56
C LYS A 397 17.27 4.55 -5.90
N ARG A 398 18.58 4.25 -5.90
CA ARG A 398 19.39 4.12 -7.12
C ARG A 398 18.97 2.93 -7.99
N ILE A 399 18.66 1.78 -7.38
CA ILE A 399 18.22 0.58 -8.11
C ILE A 399 16.84 0.81 -8.73
N ARG A 400 15.86 1.28 -7.94
CA ARG A 400 14.47 1.45 -8.38
C ARG A 400 14.33 2.45 -9.53
N ALA A 401 15.22 3.45 -9.59
CA ALA A 401 15.21 4.47 -10.65
C ALA A 401 15.23 3.87 -12.07
N LYS A 402 15.82 2.68 -12.25
CA LYS A 402 15.87 1.96 -13.53
C LYS A 402 14.51 1.39 -13.96
N TYR A 403 13.58 1.23 -13.01
CA TYR A 403 12.31 0.54 -13.20
C TYR A 403 11.10 1.48 -13.15
N LEU A 404 11.31 2.74 -12.79
CA LEU A 404 10.23 3.73 -12.72
C LEU A 404 9.60 3.96 -14.12
N LEU A 405 8.29 4.20 -14.12
CA LEU A 405 7.49 4.49 -15.31
C LEU A 405 6.96 5.93 -15.31
N TYR A 406 6.92 6.58 -14.14
CA TYR A 406 6.31 7.89 -13.91
C TYR A 406 7.21 8.83 -13.11
#